data_AF-A0A961WY85-F1
#
_entry.id   AF-A0A961WY85-F1
#
_cell.length_a   1.000
_cell.length_b   1.000
_cell.length_c   1.000
_cell.angle_alpha   90.00
_cell.angle_beta   90.00
_cell.angle_gamma   90.00
#
_symmetry.space_group_name_H-M   'P 1'
#
loop_
_entity.id
_entity.type
_entity.pdbx_description
1 polymer ?
#
loop_
_entity_poly.entity_id
_entity_poly.type
_entity_poly.pdbx_seq_one_letter_code
_entity_poly.pdbx_strand_id
1 'polypeptide(L)'
;MNVKPQQLKADTMAVGKALAHDSAERHVQGSAPYIDDLREPEGLLHVAPGLSPVARGKIKAMDLSAVRAAPGVVAVLTAADIPGVNDCSPAMGDDPIFAVREVEFHGQVLFAVVAQTRDQARRAARLAKVEISEKKPAVSVDDGLKSGKTVLDPYEFRRGDAQAAISSALHKASGALRIGGQEHFYL
;
A
#
# COMPACT_ATOMS: atom_id res chain seq x y z
N MET A 1 4.98 55.00 7.75
CA MET A 1 3.53 54.92 7.49
C MET A 1 3.05 53.54 7.90
N ASN A 2 2.28 53.44 8.99
CA ASN A 2 1.65 52.19 9.43
C ASN A 2 0.35 51.99 8.66
N VAL A 3 0.38 51.22 7.58
CA VAL A 3 -0.85 50.73 6.94
C VAL A 3 -1.34 49.55 7.78
N LYS A 4 -2.32 49.79 8.66
CA LYS A 4 -3.07 48.69 9.27
C LYS A 4 -3.75 47.92 8.14
N PRO A 5 -3.58 46.59 8.02
CA PRO A 5 -4.31 45.83 7.02
C PRO A 5 -5.81 46.02 7.29
N GLN A 6 -6.52 46.64 6.35
CA GLN A 6 -7.97 46.68 6.37
C GLN A 6 -8.45 45.23 6.26
N GLN A 7 -9.13 44.73 7.30
CA GLN A 7 -9.90 43.51 7.20
C GLN A 7 -11.04 43.74 6.21
N LEU A 8 -10.79 43.44 4.93
CA LEU A 8 -11.84 43.26 3.95
C LEU A 8 -12.59 41.98 4.33
N LYS A 9 -13.64 42.12 5.14
CA LYS A 9 -14.67 41.06 5.26
C LYS A 9 -15.45 41.06 3.95
N ALA A 10 -14.92 40.40 2.93
CA ALA A 10 -15.70 40.05 1.77
C ALA A 10 -16.80 39.08 2.24
N ASP A 11 -18.06 39.53 2.25
CA ASP A 11 -19.19 38.64 2.51
C ASP A 11 -19.37 37.77 1.27
N THR A 12 -18.89 36.53 1.36
CA THR A 12 -19.00 35.56 0.28
C THR A 12 -20.20 34.66 0.52
N MET A 13 -20.82 34.20 -0.56
CA MET A 13 -21.97 33.31 -0.49
C MET A 13 -21.63 31.92 0.07
N ALA A 14 -20.37 31.47 -0.03
CA ALA A 14 -19.98 30.10 0.30
C ALA A 14 -18.73 29.98 1.19
N VAL A 15 -17.72 30.85 1.06
CA VAL A 15 -16.46 30.70 1.80
C VAL A 15 -16.68 31.05 3.28
N GLY A 16 -16.31 30.11 4.15
CA GLY A 16 -16.48 30.25 5.60
C GLY A 16 -17.91 30.04 6.10
N LYS A 17 -18.84 29.59 5.24
CA LYS A 17 -20.20 29.18 5.62
C LYS A 17 -20.23 27.66 5.83
N ALA A 18 -21.04 27.19 6.78
CA ALA A 18 -21.22 25.77 7.09
C ALA A 18 -22.24 25.13 6.12
N LEU A 19 -21.86 25.03 4.84
CA LEU A 19 -22.68 24.37 3.82
C LEU A 19 -22.59 22.86 3.95
N ALA A 20 -23.67 22.16 3.63
CA ALA A 20 -23.67 20.71 3.54
C ALA A 20 -22.75 20.22 2.41
N HIS A 21 -22.19 19.02 2.55
CA HIS A 21 -21.43 18.37 1.49
C HIS A 21 -22.32 18.12 0.26
N ASP A 22 -21.83 18.40 -0.94
CA ASP A 22 -22.59 18.34 -2.20
C ASP A 22 -23.29 16.98 -2.44
N SER A 23 -22.70 15.89 -1.94
CA SER A 23 -23.25 14.54 -2.06
C SER A 23 -23.95 14.02 -0.79
N ALA A 24 -24.12 14.85 0.25
CA ALA A 24 -24.68 14.42 1.54
C ALA A 24 -26.05 13.73 1.40
N GLU A 25 -26.96 14.33 0.64
CA GLU A 25 -28.30 13.76 0.39
C GLU A 25 -28.22 12.37 -0.25
N ARG A 26 -27.28 12.17 -1.19
CA ARG A 26 -27.09 10.88 -1.87
C ARG A 26 -26.50 9.82 -0.94
N HIS A 27 -25.57 10.20 -0.07
CA HIS A 27 -24.99 9.27 0.91
C HIS A 27 -26.06 8.76 1.89
N VAL A 28 -26.90 9.66 2.44
CA VAL A 28 -27.94 9.25 3.41
C VAL A 28 -29.08 8.46 2.78
N GLN A 29 -29.27 8.58 1.47
CA GLN A 29 -30.25 7.80 0.70
C GLN A 29 -29.70 6.49 0.15
N GLY A 30 -28.38 6.26 0.23
CA GLY A 30 -27.72 5.12 -0.42
C GLY A 30 -27.72 5.21 -1.95
N SER A 31 -27.83 6.40 -2.52
CA SER A 31 -27.88 6.65 -3.97
C SER A 31 -26.57 7.22 -4.53
N ALA A 32 -25.57 7.46 -3.68
CA ALA A 32 -24.21 7.81 -4.10
C ALA A 32 -23.48 6.55 -4.57
N PRO A 33 -23.07 6.44 -5.85
CA PRO A 33 -22.44 5.23 -6.35
C PRO A 33 -20.98 5.13 -5.90
N TYR A 34 -20.62 3.99 -5.32
CA TYR A 34 -19.24 3.52 -5.16
C TYR A 34 -18.91 2.48 -6.23
N ILE A 35 -17.63 2.08 -6.32
CA ILE A 35 -17.15 1.22 -7.40
C ILE A 35 -17.89 -0.14 -7.46
N ASP A 36 -18.20 -0.73 -6.30
CA ASP A 36 -18.92 -2.03 -6.23
C ASP A 36 -20.45 -1.89 -6.36
N ASP A 37 -20.99 -0.66 -6.42
CA ASP A 37 -22.41 -0.41 -6.68
C ASP A 37 -22.72 -0.34 -8.19
N LEU A 38 -21.68 -0.25 -9.01
CA LEU A 38 -21.83 -0.17 -10.46
C LEU A 38 -22.42 -1.47 -11.01
N ARG A 39 -23.33 -1.35 -11.97
CA ARG A 39 -23.94 -2.54 -12.60
C ARG A 39 -22.86 -3.38 -13.27
N GLU A 40 -22.84 -4.66 -12.92
CA GLU A 40 -21.95 -5.62 -13.53
C GLU A 40 -22.28 -5.80 -15.02
N PRO A 41 -21.30 -5.68 -15.92
CA PRO A 41 -21.50 -5.98 -17.34
C PRO A 41 -21.70 -7.49 -17.55
N GLU A 42 -22.38 -7.85 -18.64
CA GLU A 42 -22.49 -9.25 -19.05
C GLU A 42 -21.10 -9.86 -19.29
N GLY A 43 -20.87 -11.04 -18.72
CA GLY A 43 -19.57 -11.73 -18.82
C GLY A 43 -18.49 -11.16 -17.90
N LEU A 44 -18.83 -10.35 -16.89
CA LEU A 44 -17.88 -9.86 -15.88
C LEU A 44 -17.08 -11.02 -15.27
N LEU A 45 -15.75 -10.87 -15.27
CA LEU A 45 -14.83 -11.76 -14.58
C LEU A 45 -14.27 -11.10 -13.33
N HIS A 46 -13.87 -11.92 -12.38
CA HIS A 46 -13.40 -11.50 -11.07
C HIS A 46 -11.95 -11.91 -10.88
N VAL A 47 -11.17 -11.02 -10.29
CA VAL A 47 -9.74 -11.24 -10.07
C VAL A 47 -9.46 -11.40 -8.57
N ALA A 48 -8.69 -12.41 -8.21
CA ALA A 48 -8.17 -12.57 -6.86
C ALA A 48 -6.64 -12.81 -6.90
N PRO A 49 -5.86 -12.13 -6.05
CA PRO A 49 -4.42 -12.35 -6.01
C PRO A 49 -4.08 -13.64 -5.24
N GLY A 50 -3.06 -14.34 -5.73
CA GLY A 50 -2.33 -15.36 -4.98
C GLY A 50 -1.22 -14.70 -4.18
N LEU A 51 -1.28 -14.79 -2.86
CA LEU A 51 -0.40 -14.03 -1.96
C LEU A 51 0.65 -14.94 -1.32
N SER A 52 1.83 -14.39 -1.06
CA SER A 52 2.88 -15.08 -0.31
C SER A 52 2.43 -15.37 1.13
N PRO A 53 2.58 -16.61 1.62
CA PRO A 53 2.31 -16.95 3.02
C PRO A 53 3.46 -16.61 3.97
N VAL A 54 4.62 -16.19 3.44
CA VAL A 54 5.84 -15.92 4.23
C VAL A 54 6.28 -14.48 4.09
N ALA A 55 7.00 -13.97 5.09
CA ALA A 55 7.46 -12.58 5.10
C ALA A 55 8.75 -12.33 4.32
N ARG A 56 9.60 -13.36 4.15
CA ARG A 56 10.84 -13.24 3.37
C ARG A 56 11.28 -14.60 2.87
N GLY A 57 11.71 -14.69 1.62
CA GLY A 57 12.28 -15.93 1.10
C GLY A 57 12.65 -15.88 -0.37
N LYS A 58 13.29 -16.94 -0.86
CA LYS A 58 13.53 -17.16 -2.30
C LYS A 58 12.48 -18.11 -2.86
N ILE A 59 11.78 -17.70 -3.91
CA ILE A 59 10.83 -18.54 -4.63
C ILE A 59 11.65 -19.59 -5.40
N LYS A 60 11.39 -20.87 -5.12
CA LYS A 60 12.09 -22.00 -5.76
C LYS A 60 11.27 -22.58 -6.90
N ALA A 61 9.98 -22.76 -6.65
CA ALA A 61 9.03 -23.27 -7.61
C ALA A 61 7.63 -22.74 -7.30
N MET A 62 6.79 -22.63 -8.32
CA MET A 62 5.39 -22.26 -8.19
C MET A 62 4.57 -23.14 -9.13
N ASP A 63 3.82 -24.08 -8.56
CA ASP A 63 2.88 -24.94 -9.27
C ASP A 63 1.45 -24.38 -9.15
N LEU A 64 0.92 -23.99 -10.30
CA LEU A 64 -0.42 -23.41 -10.47
C LEU A 64 -1.37 -24.36 -11.21
N SER A 65 -0.99 -25.62 -11.43
CA SER A 65 -1.82 -26.59 -12.17
C SER A 65 -3.20 -26.77 -11.55
N ALA A 66 -3.27 -26.96 -10.23
CA ALA A 66 -4.53 -27.08 -9.50
C ALA A 66 -5.36 -25.78 -9.52
N VAL A 67 -4.70 -24.62 -9.53
CA VAL A 67 -5.36 -23.31 -9.68
C VAL A 67 -6.01 -23.20 -11.04
N ARG A 68 -5.28 -23.51 -12.12
CA ARG A 68 -5.75 -23.45 -13.50
C ARG A 68 -6.90 -24.43 -13.78
N ALA A 69 -6.92 -25.58 -13.10
CA ALA A 69 -7.95 -26.59 -13.24
C ALA A 69 -9.20 -26.35 -12.37
N ALA A 70 -9.20 -25.33 -11.50
CA ALA A 70 -10.29 -25.10 -10.56
C ALA A 70 -11.57 -24.63 -11.28
N PRO A 71 -12.76 -25.01 -10.77
CA PRO A 71 -14.03 -24.62 -11.39
C PRO A 71 -14.20 -23.12 -11.56
N GLY A 72 -14.59 -22.69 -12.76
CA GLY A 72 -14.85 -21.29 -13.11
C GLY A 72 -13.60 -20.43 -13.32
N VAL A 73 -12.38 -20.97 -13.18
CA VAL A 73 -11.15 -20.26 -13.54
C VAL A 73 -11.06 -20.11 -15.05
N VAL A 74 -10.85 -18.87 -15.50
CA VAL A 74 -10.70 -18.50 -16.91
C VAL A 74 -9.23 -18.29 -17.26
N ALA A 75 -8.46 -17.67 -16.37
CA ALA A 75 -7.03 -17.45 -16.56
C ALA A 75 -6.28 -17.40 -15.23
N VAL A 76 -4.98 -17.72 -15.28
CA VAL A 76 -4.05 -17.49 -14.17
C VAL A 76 -2.84 -16.76 -14.72
N LEU A 77 -2.64 -15.53 -14.26
CA LEU A 77 -1.64 -14.58 -14.73
C LEU A 77 -0.44 -14.55 -13.77
N THR A 78 0.75 -14.48 -14.34
CA THR A 78 2.04 -14.42 -13.67
C THR A 78 2.87 -13.27 -14.23
N ALA A 79 4.08 -13.05 -13.70
CA ALA A 79 5.00 -12.07 -14.26
C ALA A 79 5.31 -12.29 -15.76
N ALA A 80 5.23 -13.53 -16.25
CA ALA A 80 5.46 -13.85 -17.66
C ALA A 80 4.35 -13.35 -18.59
N ASP A 81 3.17 -13.05 -18.05
CA ASP A 81 2.01 -12.57 -18.80
C ASP A 81 1.96 -11.04 -18.90
N ILE A 82 2.91 -10.34 -18.28
CA ILE A 82 3.01 -8.87 -18.35
C ILE A 82 3.72 -8.48 -19.66
N PRO A 83 3.04 -7.80 -20.60
CA PRO A 83 3.64 -7.41 -21.87
C PRO A 83 4.66 -6.26 -21.73
N GLY A 84 4.60 -5.53 -20.61
CA GLY A 84 5.47 -4.42 -20.28
C GLY A 84 6.45 -4.75 -19.17
N VAL A 85 6.73 -3.76 -18.33
CA VAL A 85 7.61 -3.91 -17.17
C VAL A 85 6.81 -4.43 -15.98
N ASN A 86 7.33 -5.45 -15.29
CA ASN A 86 6.77 -5.95 -14.05
C ASN A 86 7.17 -5.05 -12.87
N ASP A 87 6.68 -3.81 -12.86
CA ASP A 87 6.91 -2.81 -11.82
C ASP A 87 5.71 -1.86 -11.73
N CYS A 88 5.23 -1.60 -10.51
CA CYS A 88 4.14 -0.67 -10.21
C CYS A 88 4.56 0.45 -9.24
N SER A 89 5.86 0.69 -9.10
CA SER A 89 6.36 1.76 -8.25
C SER A 89 5.93 3.14 -8.81
N PRO A 90 5.61 4.12 -7.96
CA PRO A 90 5.19 5.44 -8.43
C PRO A 90 6.35 6.29 -8.97
N ALA A 91 7.61 5.96 -8.65
CA ALA A 91 8.76 6.76 -9.06
C ALA A 91 10.10 6.03 -9.08
N MET A 92 10.41 5.19 -8.08
CA MET A 92 11.79 4.75 -7.81
C MET A 92 12.20 3.43 -8.46
N GLY A 93 11.25 2.66 -9.00
CA GLY A 93 11.46 1.25 -9.35
C GLY A 93 11.72 0.41 -8.10
N ASP A 94 11.33 -0.87 -8.10
CA ASP A 94 11.53 -1.88 -7.02
C ASP A 94 10.24 -2.52 -6.47
N ASP A 95 9.07 -2.14 -6.97
CA ASP A 95 7.81 -2.71 -6.53
C ASP A 95 7.18 -3.57 -7.63
N PRO A 96 7.47 -4.88 -7.69
CA PRO A 96 6.97 -5.73 -8.75
C PRO A 96 5.47 -6.01 -8.59
N ILE A 97 4.73 -5.99 -9.70
CA ILE A 97 3.31 -6.40 -9.73
C ILE A 97 3.17 -7.86 -9.25
N PHE A 98 4.06 -8.74 -9.73
CA PHE A 98 4.18 -10.12 -9.28
C PHE A 98 5.61 -10.44 -8.86
N ALA A 99 5.80 -10.98 -7.65
CA ALA A 99 7.10 -11.42 -7.17
C ALA A 99 7.62 -12.62 -7.99
N VAL A 100 8.87 -12.52 -8.47
CA VAL A 100 9.48 -13.53 -9.35
C VAL A 100 10.53 -14.36 -8.63
N ARG A 101 11.49 -13.70 -7.95
CA ARG A 101 12.68 -14.36 -7.38
C ARG A 101 12.64 -14.42 -5.87
N GLU A 102 12.22 -13.34 -5.23
CA GLU A 102 12.19 -13.23 -3.78
C GLU A 102 10.83 -12.70 -3.35
N VAL A 103 10.42 -13.14 -2.16
CA VAL A 103 9.35 -12.53 -1.38
C VAL A 103 10.00 -11.61 -0.36
N GLU A 104 9.46 -10.41 -0.20
CA GLU A 104 10.00 -9.34 0.64
C GLU A 104 9.07 -8.94 1.79
N PHE A 105 7.79 -9.29 1.73
CA PHE A 105 6.84 -9.11 2.82
C PHE A 105 5.70 -10.15 2.76
N HIS A 106 5.02 -10.32 3.90
CA HIS A 106 3.88 -11.22 3.99
C HIS A 106 2.72 -10.65 3.17
N GLY A 107 2.09 -11.47 2.35
CA GLY A 107 1.02 -11.01 1.48
C GLY A 107 1.50 -10.39 0.15
N GLN A 108 2.79 -10.45 -0.19
CA GLN A 108 3.25 -10.00 -1.51
C GLN A 108 2.60 -10.84 -2.62
N VAL A 109 2.17 -10.18 -3.70
CA VAL A 109 1.44 -10.83 -4.80
C VAL A 109 2.39 -11.69 -5.64
N LEU A 110 2.01 -12.95 -5.88
CA LEU A 110 2.79 -13.92 -6.65
C LEU A 110 2.21 -14.17 -8.05
N PHE A 111 0.88 -14.15 -8.15
CA PHE A 111 0.11 -14.38 -9.37
C PHE A 111 -1.32 -13.83 -9.18
N ALA A 112 -2.11 -13.77 -10.24
CA ALA A 112 -3.53 -13.41 -10.18
C ALA A 112 -4.40 -14.50 -10.82
N VAL A 113 -5.55 -14.77 -10.21
CA VAL A 113 -6.56 -15.71 -10.72
C VAL A 113 -7.73 -14.90 -11.26
N VAL A 114 -8.11 -15.17 -12.51
CA VAL A 114 -9.30 -14.61 -13.15
C VAL A 114 -10.35 -15.73 -13.22
N ALA A 115 -11.54 -15.51 -12.66
CA ALA A 115 -12.62 -16.49 -12.62
C ALA A 115 -14.00 -15.88 -12.86
N GLN A 116 -15.01 -16.71 -13.11
CA GLN A 116 -16.39 -16.28 -13.35
C GLN A 116 -17.05 -15.62 -12.14
N THR A 117 -16.62 -15.98 -10.92
CA THR A 117 -17.13 -15.36 -9.69
C THR A 117 -16.00 -15.03 -8.71
N ARG A 118 -16.24 -14.04 -7.83
CA ARG A 118 -15.32 -13.65 -6.76
C ARG A 118 -14.91 -14.81 -5.86
N ASP A 119 -15.87 -15.66 -5.48
CA ASP A 119 -15.63 -16.79 -4.58
C ASP A 119 -14.77 -17.87 -5.24
N GLN A 120 -15.03 -18.18 -6.52
CA GLN A 120 -14.19 -19.11 -7.30
C GLN A 120 -12.74 -18.61 -7.40
N ALA A 121 -12.52 -17.34 -7.74
CA ALA A 121 -11.17 -16.77 -7.83
C ALA A 121 -10.42 -16.91 -6.50
N ARG A 122 -11.06 -16.56 -5.37
CA ARG A 122 -10.46 -16.61 -4.02
C ARG A 122 -10.16 -18.04 -3.57
N ARG A 123 -11.05 -18.99 -3.85
CA ARG A 123 -10.82 -20.40 -3.52
C ARG A 123 -9.72 -21.02 -4.37
N ALA A 124 -9.73 -20.75 -5.67
CA ALA A 124 -8.71 -21.26 -6.59
C ALA A 124 -7.32 -20.73 -6.23
N ALA A 125 -7.17 -19.45 -5.86
CA ALA A 125 -5.89 -18.87 -5.45
C ALA A 125 -5.22 -19.63 -4.28
N ARG A 126 -6.02 -20.25 -3.39
CA ARG A 126 -5.52 -21.03 -2.25
C ARG A 126 -5.00 -22.42 -2.63
N LEU A 127 -5.22 -22.87 -3.86
CA LEU A 127 -4.76 -24.19 -4.35
C LEU A 127 -3.31 -24.14 -4.86
N ALA A 128 -2.70 -22.96 -4.96
CA ALA A 128 -1.33 -22.82 -5.41
C ALA A 128 -0.35 -23.51 -4.45
N LYS A 129 0.62 -24.21 -5.04
CA LYS A 129 1.75 -24.78 -4.31
C LYS A 129 2.98 -23.96 -4.63
N VAL A 130 3.44 -23.18 -3.65
CA VAL A 130 4.62 -22.32 -3.81
C VAL A 130 5.70 -22.83 -2.87
N GLU A 131 6.82 -23.24 -3.44
CA GLU A 131 8.00 -23.62 -2.67
C GLU A 131 8.85 -22.38 -2.43
N ILE A 132 8.98 -21.99 -1.16
CA ILE A 132 9.74 -20.82 -0.75
C ILE A 132 10.81 -21.25 0.26
N SER A 133 12.06 -20.96 -0.06
CA SER A 133 13.16 -21.05 0.89
C SER A 133 13.10 -19.81 1.79
N GLU A 134 12.42 -19.96 2.91
CA GLU A 134 12.22 -18.90 3.91
C GLU A 134 13.54 -18.35 4.43
N LYS A 135 13.56 -17.05 4.68
CA LYS A 135 14.67 -16.33 5.30
C LYS A 135 14.12 -15.56 6.50
N LYS A 136 14.99 -15.25 7.45
CA LYS A 136 14.63 -14.38 8.57
C LYS A 136 14.30 -12.97 8.03
N PRO A 137 13.08 -12.44 8.23
CA PRO A 137 12.74 -11.07 7.85
C PRO A 137 13.32 -10.06 8.85
N ALA A 138 13.51 -8.81 8.40
CA ALA A 138 13.75 -7.66 9.27
C ALA A 138 12.40 -6.97 9.51
N VAL A 139 11.90 -7.00 10.75
CA VAL A 139 10.51 -6.58 11.07
C VAL A 139 10.45 -5.45 12.08
N SER A 140 11.58 -5.07 12.67
CA SER A 140 11.70 -3.93 13.58
C SER A 140 12.64 -2.86 13.03
N VAL A 141 12.50 -1.63 13.54
CA VAL A 141 13.44 -0.53 13.26
C VAL A 141 14.87 -0.95 13.63
N ASP A 142 15.04 -1.66 14.75
CA ASP A 142 16.34 -2.15 15.20
C ASP A 142 16.94 -3.18 14.23
N ASP A 143 16.11 -4.03 13.59
CA ASP A 143 16.58 -4.95 12.53
C ASP A 143 17.03 -4.18 11.28
N GLY A 144 16.27 -3.14 10.88
CA GLY A 144 16.61 -2.26 9.77
C GLY A 144 17.97 -1.59 9.98
N LEU A 145 18.18 -0.98 11.15
CA LEU A 145 19.45 -0.35 11.52
C LEU A 145 20.61 -1.35 11.51
N LYS A 146 20.42 -2.56 12.07
CA LYS A 146 21.45 -3.62 12.07
C LYS A 146 21.80 -4.12 10.68
N SER A 147 20.87 -4.04 9.72
CA SER A 147 21.11 -4.51 8.35
C SER A 147 22.04 -3.59 7.55
N GLY A 148 22.21 -2.33 7.99
CA GLY A 148 22.94 -1.30 7.26
C GLY A 148 22.29 -0.87 5.94
N LYS A 149 21.08 -1.36 5.65
CA LYS A 149 20.32 -0.98 4.46
C LYS A 149 19.54 0.31 4.72
N THR A 150 19.52 1.20 3.74
CA THR A 150 18.70 2.41 3.73
C THR A 150 17.77 2.37 2.52
N VAL A 151 16.61 3.02 2.65
CA VAL A 151 15.66 3.20 1.54
C VAL A 151 16.04 4.43 0.72
N LEU A 152 16.49 5.49 1.40
CA LEU A 152 16.97 6.74 0.82
C LEU A 152 18.29 7.15 1.46
N ASP A 153 19.04 7.99 0.77
CA ASP A 153 20.22 8.62 1.34
C ASP A 153 19.83 9.48 2.57
N PRO A 154 20.65 9.47 3.64
CA PRO A 154 20.41 10.33 4.79
C PRO A 154 20.39 11.80 4.38
N TYR A 155 19.42 12.55 4.90
CA TYR A 155 19.35 13.99 4.72
C TYR A 155 19.18 14.67 6.08
N GLU A 156 19.80 15.84 6.24
CA GLU A 156 19.80 16.60 7.49
C GLU A 156 19.27 18.02 7.28
N PHE A 157 18.45 18.50 8.21
CA PHE A 157 18.18 19.92 8.36
C PHE A 157 19.06 20.49 9.47
N ARG A 158 19.79 21.57 9.17
CA ARG A 158 20.67 22.21 10.14
C ARG A 158 20.41 23.71 10.19
N ARG A 159 20.41 24.27 11.40
CA ARG A 159 20.37 25.72 11.64
C ARG A 159 21.31 26.07 12.79
N GLY A 160 22.36 26.84 12.50
CA GLY A 160 23.40 27.19 13.48
C GLY A 160 24.19 25.97 13.97
N ASP A 161 24.80 26.11 15.15
CA ASP A 161 25.56 25.04 15.81
C ASP A 161 24.77 24.45 16.99
N ALA A 162 23.98 23.41 16.68
CA ALA A 162 23.17 22.72 17.68
C ALA A 162 24.03 22.02 18.74
N GLN A 163 25.20 21.50 18.36
CA GLN A 163 26.06 20.75 19.27
C GLN A 163 26.64 21.67 20.34
N ALA A 164 27.13 22.85 19.96
CA ALA A 164 27.60 23.86 20.90
C ALA A 164 26.48 24.31 21.85
N ALA A 165 25.29 24.64 21.30
CA ALA A 165 24.15 25.10 22.10
C ALA A 165 23.67 24.06 23.13
N ILE A 166 23.57 22.79 22.75
CA ILE A 166 23.23 21.69 23.66
C ILE A 166 24.34 21.51 24.71
N SER A 167 25.61 21.60 24.30
CA SER A 167 26.74 21.42 25.22
C SER A 167 26.80 22.51 26.28
N SER A 168 26.44 23.75 25.96
CA SER A 168 26.42 24.88 26.90
C SER A 168 25.14 25.02 27.72
N ALA A 169 24.10 24.22 27.46
CA ALA A 169 22.81 24.36 28.12
C ALA A 169 22.87 23.99 29.62
N LEU A 170 22.17 24.77 30.47
CA LEU A 170 22.06 24.53 31.91
C LEU A 170 21.35 23.20 32.22
N HIS A 171 20.32 22.88 31.45
CA HIS A 171 19.55 21.64 31.59
C HIS A 171 19.61 20.85 30.29
N LYS A 172 19.85 19.55 30.41
CA LYS A 172 19.96 18.62 29.28
C LYS A 172 19.09 17.41 29.58
N ALA A 173 18.31 16.99 28.59
CA ALA A 173 17.50 15.78 28.67
C ALA A 173 17.72 14.96 27.40
N SER A 174 17.64 13.65 27.54
CA SER A 174 17.68 12.70 26.42
C SER A 174 16.62 11.65 26.63
N GLY A 175 16.08 11.12 25.54
CA GLY A 175 15.03 10.12 25.56
C GLY A 175 14.76 9.59 24.16
N ALA A 176 13.94 8.54 24.10
CA ALA A 176 13.48 7.95 22.85
C ALA A 176 11.96 7.84 22.87
N LEU A 177 11.35 8.06 21.71
CA LEU A 177 9.92 7.88 21.49
C LEU A 177 9.72 6.85 20.37
N ARG A 178 8.78 5.93 20.56
CA ARG A 178 8.33 4.98 19.53
C ARG A 178 6.86 5.24 19.25
N ILE A 179 6.50 5.35 17.97
CA ILE A 179 5.15 5.55 17.49
C ILE A 179 4.84 4.37 16.56
N GLY A 180 3.71 3.70 16.80
CA GLY A 180 3.30 2.54 16.00
C GLY A 180 2.76 2.93 14.63
N GLY A 181 2.57 1.92 13.77
CA GLY A 181 1.83 2.09 12.53
C GLY A 181 0.34 2.33 12.79
N GLN A 182 -0.33 2.85 11.76
CA GLN A 182 -1.77 3.07 11.78
C GLN A 182 -2.34 2.68 10.42
N GLU A 183 -3.39 1.87 10.43
CA GLU A 183 -4.11 1.56 9.20
C GLU A 183 -5.13 2.64 8.87
N HIS A 184 -5.32 2.87 7.57
CA HIS A 184 -6.26 3.87 7.08
C HIS A 184 -7.70 3.54 7.46
N PHE A 185 -8.06 2.26 7.35
CA PHE A 185 -9.38 1.73 7.69
C PHE A 185 -10.52 2.47 6.95
N TYR A 186 -10.35 2.65 5.64
CA TYR A 186 -11.45 3.12 4.78
C TYR A 186 -12.64 2.16 4.87
N LEU A 187 -13.86 2.72 4.87
CA LEU A 187 -15.12 1.96 4.88
C LEU A 187 -15.48 1.41 3.50
#